data_AF-A0A7X9W220-F1
#
_entry.id   AF-A0A7X9W220-F1
#
_cell.length_a   1.000
_cell.length_b   1.000
_cell.length_c   1.000
_cell.angle_alpha   90.00
_cell.angle_beta   90.00
_cell.angle_gamma   90.00
#
_symmetry.space_group_name_H-M   'P 1'
#
loop_
_entity.id
_entity.type
_entity.pdbx_description
1 polymer ?
#
loop_
_entity_poly.entity_id
_entity_poly.type
_entity_poly.pdbx_seq_one_letter_code
_entity_poly.pdbx_strand_id
1 'polypeptide(L)'
;MADTQDQHIQDLIGRADEAIRIARRSLEEGDDKLRALGLDPEKVRATLDAQPMTAEQRDEAQALFRQDMQAIQSHAEQESAYARQRSEPRASAGAAKRPRNLV
;
A
#
# COMPACT_ATOMS: atom_id res chain seq x y z
N MET A 1 -47.35 -4.34 -2.81
CA MET A 1 -46.66 -4.14 -1.52
C MET A 1 -45.72 -5.29 -1.18
N ALA A 2 -46.02 -6.56 -1.52
CA ALA A 2 -45.10 -7.70 -1.31
C ALA A 2 -43.87 -7.67 -2.24
N ASP A 3 -44.04 -7.34 -3.54
CA ASP A 3 -42.95 -7.32 -4.53
C ASP A 3 -41.80 -6.36 -4.16
N THR A 4 -42.10 -5.26 -3.50
CA THR A 4 -41.11 -4.24 -3.11
C THR A 4 -40.25 -4.70 -1.92
N GLN A 5 -40.82 -5.52 -1.04
CA GLN A 5 -40.11 -6.09 0.11
C GLN A 5 -39.20 -7.23 -0.35
N ASP A 6 -39.66 -8.07 -1.27
CA ASP A 6 -38.84 -9.15 -1.85
C ASP A 6 -37.67 -8.60 -2.68
N GLN A 7 -37.87 -7.52 -3.44
CA GLN A 7 -36.78 -6.82 -4.14
C GLN A 7 -35.74 -6.23 -3.17
N HIS A 8 -36.18 -5.66 -2.04
CA HIS A 8 -35.26 -5.13 -1.04
C HIS A 8 -34.44 -6.22 -0.35
N ILE A 9 -35.04 -7.38 -0.08
CA ILE A 9 -34.34 -8.55 0.48
C ILE A 9 -33.31 -9.08 -0.54
N GLN A 10 -33.67 -9.17 -1.82
CA GLN A 10 -32.74 -9.62 -2.86
C GLN A 10 -31.55 -8.67 -3.03
N ASP A 11 -31.77 -7.34 -2.97
CA ASP A 11 -30.69 -6.35 -3.02
C ASP A 11 -29.76 -6.45 -1.79
N LEU A 12 -30.32 -6.65 -0.59
CA LEU A 12 -29.53 -6.87 0.63
C LEU A 12 -28.65 -8.12 0.52
N ILE A 13 -29.20 -9.22 0.01
CA ILE A 13 -28.45 -10.46 -0.21
C ILE A 13 -27.33 -10.23 -1.24
N GLY A 14 -27.64 -9.58 -2.36
CA GLY A 14 -26.64 -9.26 -3.39
C GLY A 14 -25.48 -8.42 -2.85
N ARG A 15 -25.77 -7.42 -2.02
CA ARG A 15 -24.74 -6.58 -1.37
C ARG A 15 -23.93 -7.36 -0.33
N ALA A 16 -24.57 -8.25 0.42
CA ALA A 16 -23.87 -9.11 1.38
C ALA A 16 -22.91 -10.07 0.67
N ASP A 17 -23.34 -10.70 -0.42
CA ASP A 17 -22.50 -11.59 -1.22
C ASP A 17 -21.31 -10.85 -1.85
N GLU A 18 -21.54 -9.62 -2.32
CA GLU A 18 -20.47 -8.74 -2.80
C GLU A 18 -19.43 -8.45 -1.69
N ALA A 19 -19.90 -8.04 -0.51
CA ALA A 19 -19.04 -7.74 0.62
C ALA A 19 -18.21 -8.97 1.05
N ILE A 20 -18.84 -10.16 1.10
CA ILE A 20 -18.15 -11.42 1.42
C ILE A 20 -17.07 -11.72 0.39
N ARG A 21 -17.36 -11.53 -0.91
CA ARG A 21 -16.40 -11.80 -1.97
C ARG A 21 -15.20 -10.87 -1.91
N ILE A 22 -15.43 -9.57 -1.69
CA ILE A 22 -14.37 -8.57 -1.51
C ILE A 22 -13.52 -8.93 -0.28
N ALA A 23 -14.15 -9.27 0.85
CA ALA A 23 -13.43 -9.64 2.06
C ALA A 23 -12.56 -10.89 1.85
N ARG A 24 -13.09 -11.93 1.21
CA ARG A 24 -12.31 -13.16 0.88
C ARG A 24 -11.11 -12.85 0.01
N ARG A 25 -11.29 -12.07 -1.05
CA ARG A 25 -10.19 -11.65 -1.91
C ARG A 25 -9.12 -10.87 -1.15
N SER A 26 -9.53 -9.94 -0.29
CA SER A 26 -8.58 -9.17 0.52
C SER A 26 -7.80 -10.03 1.51
N LEU A 27 -8.42 -11.08 2.05
CA LEU A 27 -7.74 -12.04 2.92
C LEU A 27 -6.73 -12.89 2.15
N GLU A 28 -7.09 -13.38 0.96
CA GLU A 28 -6.19 -14.13 0.08
C GLU A 28 -4.97 -13.29 -0.33
N GLU A 29 -5.19 -12.03 -0.74
CA GLU A 29 -4.11 -11.09 -1.07
C GLU A 29 -3.22 -10.79 0.14
N GLY A 30 -3.78 -10.77 1.35
CA GLY A 30 -3.03 -10.65 2.60
C GLY A 30 -2.16 -11.88 2.88
N ASP A 31 -2.72 -13.07 2.73
CA ASP A 31 -2.00 -14.32 2.94
C ASP A 31 -0.87 -14.51 1.93
N ASP A 32 -1.07 -14.13 0.67
CA ASP A 32 -0.03 -14.15 -0.35
C ASP A 32 1.13 -13.21 -0.03
N LYS A 33 0.84 -12.01 0.51
CA LYS A 33 1.88 -11.07 0.97
C LYS A 33 2.67 -11.64 2.14
N LEU A 34 1.99 -12.26 3.11
CA LEU A 34 2.66 -12.92 4.24
C LEU A 34 3.59 -14.04 3.75
N ARG A 35 3.13 -14.88 2.82
CA ARG A 35 3.97 -15.92 2.20
C ARG A 35 5.15 -15.34 1.42
N ALA A 36 4.96 -14.23 0.70
CA ALA A 36 6.05 -13.54 -0.02
C ALA A 36 7.14 -13.02 0.94
N LEU A 37 6.78 -12.70 2.18
CA LEU A 37 7.72 -12.33 3.25
C LEU A 37 8.32 -13.56 3.98
N GLY A 38 8.00 -14.78 3.54
CA GLY A 38 8.43 -16.02 4.19
C GLY A 38 7.69 -16.33 5.49
N LEU A 39 6.58 -15.65 5.76
CA LEU A 39 5.75 -15.86 6.94
C LEU A 39 4.62 -16.85 6.63
N ASP A 40 4.28 -17.66 7.62
CA ASP A 40 3.14 -18.57 7.58
C ASP A 40 1.88 -17.84 8.07
N PRO A 41 0.86 -17.61 7.23
CA PRO A 41 -0.34 -16.87 7.59
C PRO A 41 -1.08 -17.43 8.80
N GLU A 42 -1.15 -18.76 8.94
CA GLU A 42 -1.85 -19.39 10.06
C GLU A 42 -1.13 -19.13 11.38
N LYS A 43 0.20 -19.17 11.39
CA LYS A 43 1.00 -18.87 12.58
C LYS A 43 0.92 -17.41 12.99
N VAL A 44 0.90 -16.50 12.01
CA VAL A 44 0.72 -15.06 12.29
C VAL A 44 -0.62 -14.83 12.97
N ARG A 45 -1.71 -15.38 12.43
CA ARG A 45 -3.05 -15.29 13.04
C ARG A 45 -3.07 -15.87 14.45
N ALA A 46 -2.56 -17.09 14.64
CA ALA A 46 -2.51 -17.73 15.96
C ALA A 46 -1.71 -16.90 16.99
N THR A 47 -0.63 -16.25 16.56
CA THR A 47 0.17 -15.38 17.44
C THR A 47 -0.58 -14.11 17.82
N LEU A 48 -1.29 -13.50 16.87
CA LEU A 48 -2.12 -12.33 17.10
C LEU A 48 -3.33 -12.65 17.99
N ASP A 49 -3.96 -13.81 17.80
CA ASP A 49 -5.08 -14.27 18.63
C ASP A 49 -4.64 -14.57 20.08
N ALA A 50 -3.42 -15.07 20.26
CA ALA A 50 -2.82 -15.30 21.58
C ALA A 50 -2.47 -14.00 22.32
N GLN A 51 -2.39 -12.87 21.61
CA GLN A 51 -2.19 -11.54 22.18
C GLN A 51 -3.42 -10.66 21.90
N PRO A 52 -4.54 -10.89 22.59
CA PRO A 52 -5.75 -10.11 22.34
C PRO A 52 -5.49 -8.64 22.68
N MET A 53 -5.33 -7.82 21.64
CA MET A 53 -5.20 -6.38 21.78
C MET A 53 -6.56 -5.77 22.14
N THR A 54 -6.56 -4.86 23.12
CA THR A 54 -7.74 -4.05 23.42
C THR A 54 -8.11 -3.19 22.21
N ALA A 55 -9.34 -2.68 22.17
CA ALA A 55 -9.78 -1.79 21.08
C ALA A 55 -8.86 -0.55 20.96
N GLU A 56 -8.48 0.03 22.09
CA GLU A 56 -7.55 1.17 22.17
C GLU A 56 -6.18 0.84 21.58
N GLN A 57 -5.63 -0.33 21.92
CA GLN A 57 -4.34 -0.79 21.37
C GLN A 57 -4.41 -1.03 19.87
N ARG A 58 -5.55 -1.53 19.35
CA ARG A 58 -5.75 -1.70 17.91
C ARG A 58 -5.84 -0.36 17.19
N ASP A 59 -6.53 0.61 17.76
CA ASP A 59 -6.66 1.94 17.16
C ASP A 59 -5.31 2.67 17.14
N GLU A 60 -4.52 2.57 18.22
CA GLU A 60 -3.16 3.13 18.28
C GLU A 60 -2.23 2.47 17.26
N ALA A 61 -2.23 1.12 17.19
CA ALA A 61 -1.44 0.40 16.20
C ALA A 61 -1.84 0.75 14.76
N GLN A 62 -3.13 0.94 14.49
CA GLN A 62 -3.61 1.37 13.17
C GLN A 62 -3.16 2.80 12.84
N ALA A 63 -3.16 3.70 13.81
CA ALA A 63 -2.67 5.06 13.65
C ALA A 63 -1.17 5.08 13.30
N LEU A 64 -0.36 4.33 14.04
CA LEU A 64 1.07 4.17 13.77
C LEU A 64 1.33 3.56 12.40
N PHE A 65 0.61 2.49 12.04
CA PHE A 65 0.72 1.88 10.72
C PHE A 65 0.43 2.86 9.57
N ARG A 66 -0.62 3.69 9.71
CA ARG A 66 -0.93 4.73 8.71
C ARG A 66 0.19 5.78 8.63
N GLN A 67 0.73 6.20 9.77
CA GLN A 67 1.84 7.15 9.83
C GLN A 67 3.08 6.60 9.12
N ASP A 68 3.46 5.36 9.41
CA ASP A 68 4.62 4.71 8.79
C ASP A 68 4.44 4.55 7.28
N MET A 69 3.25 4.15 6.83
CA MET A 69 2.95 4.04 5.40
C MET A 69 3.01 5.40 4.68
N GLN A 70 2.54 6.48 5.32
CA GLN A 70 2.68 7.84 4.78
C GLN A 70 4.14 8.28 4.71
N ALA A 71 4.94 7.98 5.73
CA ALA A 71 6.37 8.26 5.73
C ALA A 71 7.07 7.52 4.59
N ILE A 72 6.84 6.21 4.45
CA ILE A 72 7.37 5.39 3.35
C ILE A 72 6.99 5.99 1.99
N GLN A 73 5.73 6.36 1.80
CA GLN A 73 5.28 6.97 0.55
C GLN A 73 5.99 8.29 0.26
N SER A 74 6.13 9.17 1.24
CA SER A 74 6.85 10.44 1.07
C SER A 74 8.33 10.24 0.74
N HIS A 75 8.98 9.23 1.33
CA HIS A 75 10.37 8.87 1.03
C HIS A 75 10.51 8.30 -0.38
N ALA A 76 9.61 7.40 -0.78
CA ALA A 76 9.58 6.85 -2.14
C ALA A 76 9.35 7.94 -3.20
N GLU A 77 8.48 8.92 -2.93
CA GLU A 77 8.25 10.07 -3.81
C GLU A 77 9.51 10.95 -3.92
N GLN A 78 10.17 11.25 -2.81
CA GLN A 78 11.43 11.99 -2.81
C GLN A 78 12.52 11.26 -3.59
N GLU A 79 12.73 9.97 -3.35
CA GLU A 79 13.70 9.17 -4.09
C GLU A 79 13.38 9.10 -5.59
N SER A 80 12.09 8.99 -5.95
CA SER A 80 11.68 9.05 -7.35
C SER A 80 11.96 10.41 -8.00
N ALA A 81 11.81 11.51 -7.26
CA ALA A 81 12.12 12.86 -7.72
C ALA A 81 13.64 13.07 -7.88
N TYR A 82 14.44 12.58 -6.92
CA TYR A 82 15.90 12.59 -7.01
C TYR A 82 16.40 11.73 -8.19
N ALA A 83 15.80 10.56 -8.43
CA ALA A 83 16.12 9.72 -9.57
C ALA A 83 15.84 10.42 -10.91
N ARG A 84 14.68 11.12 -11.02
CA ARG A 84 14.32 11.91 -12.20
C ARG A 84 15.31 13.05 -12.46
N GLN A 85 15.69 13.81 -11.44
CA GLN A 85 16.68 14.90 -11.56
C GLN A 85 18.08 14.41 -11.94
N ARG A 86 18.46 13.19 -11.56
CA ARG A 86 19.76 12.59 -11.92
C ARG A 86 19.76 12.03 -13.35
N SER A 87 18.59 11.67 -13.88
CA SER A 87 18.40 11.18 -15.25
C SER A 87 18.23 12.28 -16.31
N GLU A 88 18.04 13.54 -15.90
CA GLU A 88 18.21 14.65 -16.84
C GLU A 88 19.70 14.76 -17.20
N PRO A 89 20.08 14.66 -18.49
CA PRO A 89 21.45 14.89 -18.87
C PRO A 89 21.76 16.35 -18.51
N ARG A 90 22.56 16.55 -17.46
CA ARG A 90 23.24 17.83 -17.22
C ARG A 90 23.91 18.17 -18.54
N ALA A 91 23.36 19.13 -19.26
CA ALA A 91 24.03 19.76 -20.38
C ALA A 91 25.41 20.15 -19.84
N SER A 92 26.42 19.41 -20.26
CA SER A 92 27.79 19.70 -19.93
C SER A 92 28.05 21.07 -20.53
N ALA A 93 27.94 22.12 -19.72
CA ALA A 93 28.58 23.39 -19.96
C ALA A 93 30.08 23.15 -19.83
N GLY A 94 30.62 22.33 -20.73
CA GLY A 94 32.02 22.24 -21.03
C GLY A 94 32.38 23.63 -21.54
N ALA A 95 33.05 24.38 -20.68
CA ALA A 95 33.77 25.56 -21.06
C ALA A 95 34.58 25.23 -22.33
N ALA A 96 34.14 25.78 -23.46
CA ALA A 96 34.85 25.70 -24.72
C ALA A 96 36.24 26.31 -24.51
N LYS A 97 37.23 25.44 -24.29
CA LYS A 97 38.64 25.81 -24.22
C LYS A 97 39.03 26.25 -25.63
N ARG A 98 38.93 27.56 -25.89
CA ARG A 98 39.43 28.19 -27.11
C ARG A 98 40.92 27.85 -27.26
N PRO A 99 41.39 27.35 -28.42
CA PRO A 99 42.81 27.17 -28.65
C PRO A 99 43.49 28.55 -28.68
N ARG A 100 44.54 28.73 -27.86
CA ARG A 100 45.41 29.90 -27.97
C ARG A 100 46.34 29.68 -29.17
N ASN A 101 46.27 30.57 -30.17
CA ASN A 101 47.32 30.67 -31.19
C ASN A 101 48.62 31.13 -30.50
N LEU A 102 49.69 30.35 -30.72
CA LEU A 102 51.06 30.79 -30.51
C LEU A 102 51.49 31.59 -31.74
N VAL A 103 51.83 32.86 -31.55
CA VAL A 103 52.69 33.67 -32.43
C VAL A 103 53.72 34.34 -31.54
#